data_AF-A0A953T9X3-F1
#
_entry.id   AF-A0A953T9X3-F1
#
_cell.length_a   1.000
_cell.length_b   1.000
_cell.length_c   1.000
_cell.angle_alpha   90.00
_cell.angle_beta   90.00
_cell.angle_gamma   90.00
#
_symmetry.space_group_name_H-M   'P 1'
#
loop_
_entity.id
_entity.type
_entity.pdbx_description
1 polymer ?
#
loop_
_entity_poly.entity_id
_entity_poly.type
_entity_poly.pdbx_seq_one_letter_code
_entity_poly.pdbx_strand_id
1 'polypeptide(L)' 'CVKLGDDAAALGHFEKLRETNPEYVPGYFQYGQFLGRLGRLEEARKLLSDGIVVAQKAGDMHARDEMQAALSQLR' A
#
# COMPACT_ATOMS: atom_id res chain seq x y z
N CYS A 1 -6.27 17.84 17.86
CA CYS A 1 -5.24 16.82 18.15
C CYS A 1 -5.76 15.46 17.73
N VAL A 2 -5.65 15.13 16.44
CA VAL A 2 -6.09 13.85 15.87
C VAL A 2 -4.99 13.48 14.90
N LYS A 3 -4.34 12.33 15.05
CA LYS A 3 -3.66 11.60 13.96
C LYS A 3 -2.98 10.32 14.45
N LEU A 4 -2.25 10.35 15.56
CA LEU A 4 -1.46 9.18 16.00
C LEU A 4 -2.28 7.94 16.42
N GLY A 5 -3.51 8.12 16.90
CA GLY A 5 -4.37 7.00 17.33
C GLY A 5 -5.06 6.26 16.18
N ASP A 6 -5.49 7.00 15.15
CA ASP A 6 -6.12 6.41 13.96
C ASP A 6 -5.09 5.72 13.07
N ASP A 7 -3.83 6.18 13.12
CA ASP A 7 -2.80 5.64 12.25
C ASP A 7 -2.51 4.16 12.56
N ALA A 8 -2.39 3.82 13.84
CA ALA A 8 -2.17 2.44 14.27
C ALA A 8 -3.39 1.53 14.00
N ALA A 9 -4.60 2.07 14.14
CA ALA A 9 -5.82 1.33 13.80
C ALA A 9 -5.90 1.06 12.29
N ALA A 10 -5.56 2.04 11.46
CA ALA A 10 -5.52 1.89 10.01
C ALA A 10 -4.50 0.82 9.58
N LEU A 11 -3.31 0.78 10.20
CA LEU A 11 -2.32 -0.28 9.96
C LEU A 11 -2.91 -1.67 10.24
N GLY A 12 -3.55 -1.85 11.40
CA GLY A 12 -4.18 -3.12 11.75
C GLY A 12 -5.31 -3.52 10.79
N HIS A 13 -6.07 -2.55 10.29
CA HIS A 13 -7.08 -2.80 9.26
C HIS A 13 -6.46 -3.25 7.94
N PHE A 14 -5.38 -2.60 7.49
CA PHE A 14 -4.72 -2.98 6.24
C PHE A 14 -4.02 -4.34 6.34
N GLU A 15 -3.40 -4.67 7.47
CA GLU A 15 -2.82 -6.00 7.71
C GLU A 15 -3.88 -7.09 7.62
N LYS A 16 -5.01 -6.90 8.31
CA LYS A 16 -6.13 -7.85 8.27
C LYS A 16 -6.77 -7.95 6.89
N LEU A 17 -6.86 -6.84 6.17
CA LEU A 17 -7.31 -6.83 4.78
C LEU A 17 -6.39 -7.68 3.90
N ARG A 18 -5.07 -7.60 4.13
CA ARG A 18 -4.06 -8.38 3.38
C ARG A 18 -4.11 -9.87 3.72
N GLU A 19 -4.36 -10.21 4.97
CA GLU A 19 -4.55 -11.60 5.41
C GLU A 19 -5.83 -12.23 4.81
N THR A 20 -6.90 -11.44 4.74
CA THR A 20 -8.20 -11.92 4.25
C THR A 20 -8.32 -11.87 2.73
N ASN A 21 -7.70 -10.88 2.09
CA ASN A 21 -7.78 -10.62 0.65
C ASN A 21 -6.39 -10.30 0.09
N PRO A 22 -5.50 -11.30 -0.02
CA PRO A 22 -4.13 -11.09 -0.51
C PRO A 22 -4.09 -10.61 -1.96
N GLU A 23 -5.15 -10.81 -2.73
CA GLU A 23 -5.29 -10.38 -4.13
C GLU A 23 -5.91 -8.98 -4.28
N TYR A 24 -6.20 -8.28 -3.18
CA TYR A 24 -6.83 -6.96 -3.24
C TYR A 24 -5.82 -5.87 -3.60
N VAL A 25 -5.56 -5.75 -4.90
CA VAL A 25 -4.61 -4.81 -5.52
C VAL A 25 -4.76 -3.36 -5.04
N PRO A 26 -5.97 -2.76 -4.97
CA PRO A 26 -6.11 -1.37 -4.50
C PRO A 26 -5.70 -1.17 -3.03
N GLY A 27 -5.80 -2.23 -2.21
CA GLY A 27 -5.40 -2.18 -0.81
C GLY A 27 -3.90 -1.96 -0.64
N TYR A 28 -3.07 -2.56 -1.49
CA TYR A 28 -1.62 -2.35 -1.47
C TYR A 28 -1.24 -0.90 -1.80
N PHE A 29 -1.94 -0.29 -2.77
CA PHE A 29 -1.71 1.10 -3.15
C PHE A 29 -2.10 2.07 -2.03
N GLN A 30 -3.30 1.92 -1.47
CA GLN A 30 -3.79 2.77 -0.38
C GLN A 30 -2.91 2.65 0.86
N TYR A 31 -2.52 1.42 1.21
CA TYR A 31 -1.66 1.18 2.35
C TYR A 31 -0.23 1.72 2.11
N GLY A 32 0.30 1.59 0.90
CA GLY A 32 1.61 2.15 0.54
C GLY A 32 1.63 3.68 0.64
N GLN A 33 0.60 4.35 0.14
CA GLN A 33 0.43 5.80 0.30
C GLN A 33 0.30 6.19 1.78
N PHE A 34 -0.46 5.43 2.55
CA PHE A 34 -0.64 5.67 3.97
C PHE A 34 0.69 5.58 4.73
N LEU A 35 1.49 4.53 4.50
CA LEU A 35 2.84 4.39 5.05
C LEU A 35 3.77 5.54 4.65
N GLY A 36 3.68 5.99 3.39
CA GLY A 36 4.41 7.16 2.91
C GLY A 36 4.08 8.43 3.70
N ARG A 37 2.79 8.65 4.01
CA ARG A 37 2.34 9.80 4.84
C ARG A 37 2.80 9.69 6.30
N LEU A 38 3.00 8.48 6.81
CA LEU A 38 3.58 8.22 8.12
C LEU A 38 5.11 8.36 8.17
N GLY A 39 5.76 8.60 7.03
CA GLY A 39 7.23 8.63 6.93
C GLY A 39 7.88 7.24 6.95
N ARG A 40 7.09 6.16 6.89
CA ARG A 40 7.56 4.77 6.82
C ARG A 40 7.90 4.39 5.38
N LEU A 41 8.85 5.11 4.79
CA LEU A 41 9.17 5.03 3.36
C LEU A 41 9.65 3.62 2.92
N GLU A 42 10.47 2.97 3.73
CA GLU A 42 10.97 1.62 3.44
C GLU A 42 9.84 0.60 3.34
N GLU A 43 8.88 0.68 4.26
CA GLU A 43 7.73 -0.23 4.28
C GLU A 43 6.76 0.09 3.15
N ALA A 44 6.54 1.38 2.87
CA ALA A 44 5.74 1.82 1.73
C ALA A 44 6.33 1.29 0.41
N ARG A 45 7.65 1.37 0.22
CA ARG A 45 8.33 0.85 -0.97
C ARG A 45 8.19 -0.66 -1.10
N LYS A 46 8.40 -1.41 -0.01
CA LYS A 46 8.24 -2.86 -0.01
C LYS A 46 6.80 -3.25 -0.37
N LEU A 47 5.84 -2.59 0.25
CA LEU A 47 4.43 -2.89 0.06
C LEU A 47 3.93 -2.55 -1.35
N LEU A 48 4.31 -1.41 -1.90
CA LEU A 48 4.00 -1.05 -3.29
C LEU A 48 4.67 -2.00 -4.27
N SER A 49 5.90 -2.48 -3.98
CA SER A 49 6.57 -3.49 -4.80
C SER A 49 5.82 -4.83 -4.81
N ASP A 50 5.39 -5.29 -3.64
CA ASP A 50 4.56 -6.50 -3.53
C ASP A 50 3.23 -6.32 -4.30
N GLY A 51 2.59 -5.16 -4.12
CA GLY A 51 1.34 -4.82 -4.80
C GLY A 51 1.46 -4.79 -6.33
N ILE A 52 2.59 -4.32 -6.88
CA ILE A 52 2.89 -4.36 -8.32
C ILE A 52 2.90 -5.80 -8.83
N VAL A 53 3.49 -6.74 -8.08
CA VAL A 53 3.51 -8.16 -8.45
C VAL A 53 2.09 -8.75 -8.42
N VAL A 54 1.28 -8.39 -7.42
CA VAL A 54 -0.12 -8.84 -7.34
C VAL A 54 -0.95 -8.24 -8.48
N ALA A 55 -0.78 -6.96 -8.79
CA ALA A 55 -1.43 -6.28 -9.91
C ALA A 55 -1.10 -6.95 -11.25
N GLN A 56 0.17 -7.26 -11.49
CA GLN A 56 0.62 -7.99 -12.68
C GLN A 56 -0.02 -9.37 -12.78
N LYS A 57 -0.11 -10.11 -11.67
CA LYS A 57 -0.76 -11.43 -11.64
C LYS A 57 -2.27 -11.35 -11.88
N ALA A 58 -2.92 -10.32 -11.36
CA ALA A 58 -4.34 -10.04 -11.58
C ALA A 58 -4.65 -9.49 -12.98
N GLY A 59 -3.62 -9.10 -13.75
CA GLY A 59 -3.78 -8.45 -15.05
C GLY A 59 -4.20 -6.97 -14.95
N ASP A 60 -4.11 -6.37 -13.77
CA ASP A 60 -4.45 -4.97 -13.52
C ASP A 60 -3.25 -4.06 -13.78
N MET A 61 -3.08 -3.70 -15.06
CA MET A 61 -2.00 -2.81 -15.50
C MET A 61 -2.17 -1.38 -15.01
N HIS A 62 -3.41 -0.91 -14.80
CA HIS A 62 -3.65 0.43 -14.27
C HIS A 62 -3.13 0.55 -12.84
N ALA A 63 -3.53 -0.38 -11.96
CA ALA A 63 -3.08 -0.35 -10.57
C ALA A 63 -1.56 -0.55 -10.45
N ARG A 64 -0.97 -1.35 -11.34
CA ARG A 64 0.49 -1.50 -11.44
C ARG A 64 1.18 -0.16 -11.68
N ASP A 65 0.72 0.59 -12.68
CA ASP A 65 1.35 1.85 -13.07
C ASP A 65 1.11 2.95 -12.00
N GLU A 66 -0.06 2.96 -11.34
CA GLU A 66 -0.32 3.84 -10.19
C GLU A 66 0.62 3.55 -9.01
N MET A 67 0.83 2.27 -8.68
CA MET A 67 1.77 1.89 -7.62
C MET A 67 3.21 2.24 -7.97
N GLN A 68 3.60 2.07 -9.23
CA GLN A 68 4.94 2.41 -9.70
C GLN A 68 5.17 3.93 -9.68
N ALA A 69 4.14 4.72 -10.00
CA ALA A 69 4.16 6.17 -9.86
C ALA A 69 4.29 6.59 -8.39
N ALA A 70 3.51 6.00 -7.47
CA ALA A 70 3.65 6.26 -6.04
C ALA A 70 5.03 5.90 -5.51
N LEU A 71 5.59 4.75 -5.92
CA LEU A 71 6.93 4.32 -5.51
C LEU A 71 8.00 5.32 -5.98
N SER A 72 7.82 5.90 -7.16
CA SER A 72 8.70 6.95 -7.69
C SER A 72 8.59 8.28 -6.95
N GLN A 73 7.45 8.55 -6.29
CA GLN A 73 7.25 9.74 -5.46
C GLN A 73 7.84 9.60 -4.04
N LEU A 74 8.06 8.37 -3.56
CA LEU A 74 8.66 8.09 -2.25
C LEU A 74 10.20 8.25 -2.24
N ARG A 75 10.72 9.19 -3.04
CA ARG A 75 12.15 9.48 -3.22
C ARG A 75 12.81 10.10 -2.00
#